data_AF-A0A3B4U6I1-F1
#
_entry.id   AF-A0A3B4U6I1-F1
#
_cell.length_a   1.000
_cell.length_b   1.000
_cell.length_c   1.000
_cell.angle_alpha   90.00
_cell.angle_beta   90.00
_cell.angle_gamma   90.00
#
_symmetry.space_group_name_H-M   'P 1'
#
loop_
_entity.id
_entity.type
_entity.pdbx_description
1 polymer ?
#
loop_
_entity_poly.entity_id
_entity_poly.type
_entity_poly.pdbx_seq_one_letter_code
_entity_poly.pdbx_strand_id
1 'polypeptide(L)'
;MSVGALLNGLLVSVVAALLWKYSKLSEHAALLEEELHMTRQSQELSQARIDYHVALQALQDHGTRMVCTGKMHTDRICRFDYLCYSSEAEEFVFFHSNSSVMLPNLGSRRFQPALLDLSSVEDHNTQYFNFLELPAAALKFMPKPVFVPDVTLILNRFNPDNLMHVFHDDLLPVFYTMKQYSDLDDEARLVFMEGWSEGPHFDLYRLLSSKQPLLKEQLRNFGKLMCFTKSYVGLSKMTTWYQYGFVQPQGPKANILVSGNEIRQFARALMEKMNTTRAEEDDYIVVFSRSTTRLILNEAELIMALAQEFQMRVVTVSLEEQSFPSIVQVISGAAMLVSMHGAQLITSLFLPRGAAVMELFPFAVNPEQYTPYKTLASLPGMDLHYISWRNTKEENTITHPDRPWEQGGIVHLEKEEQQRILASKDVPRHLCCRNPEWLFRIYQDTLVDIPSFLEVLKEGMKTKPSLKKSKPASTVHPGRVREPQCQTSVQNTNEAKLTVSWQIPWNLKYLKVREVKYEVWIQEQGENTYMPYILPQQNYTFSENIKPFTTYLVWVRCIFNKNLLGPFSAVQHLL
;
A
#
# COMPACT_ATOMS: atom_id res chain seq x y z
N MET A 1 46.70 19.55 43.85
CA MET A 1 45.53 19.51 42.96
C MET A 1 45.36 20.87 42.32
N SER A 2 45.31 20.98 40.99
CA SER A 2 45.15 22.28 40.33
C SER A 2 43.71 22.78 40.48
N VAL A 3 43.54 24.08 40.75
CA VAL A 3 42.23 24.73 40.90
C VAL A 3 41.36 24.53 39.64
N GLY A 4 41.97 24.40 38.47
CA GLY A 4 41.28 24.10 37.21
C GLY A 4 40.64 22.71 37.16
N ALA A 5 41.25 21.69 37.77
CA ALA A 5 40.65 20.36 37.85
C ALA A 5 39.43 20.34 38.79
N LEU A 6 39.47 21.12 39.88
CA LEU A 6 38.34 21.30 40.80
C LEU A 6 37.18 22.04 40.12
N LEU A 7 37.45 23.12 39.39
CA LEU A 7 36.43 23.88 38.65
C LEU A 7 35.78 23.05 37.53
N ASN A 8 36.57 22.28 36.78
CA ASN A 8 36.04 21.38 35.75
C ASN A 8 35.18 20.26 36.35
N GLY A 9 35.60 19.66 37.47
CA GLY A 9 34.79 18.67 38.18
C GLY A 9 33.44 19.22 38.65
N LEU A 10 33.45 20.45 39.17
CA LEU A 10 32.24 21.17 39.58
C LEU A 10 31.32 21.48 38.39
N LEU A 11 31.88 21.96 37.28
CA LEU A 11 31.12 22.26 36.06
C LEU A 11 30.45 21.00 35.49
N VAL A 12 31.19 19.88 35.40
CA VAL A 12 30.64 18.60 34.93
C VAL A 12 29.51 18.12 35.82
N SER A 13 29.65 18.26 37.15
CA SER A 13 28.60 17.88 38.10
C SER A 13 27.34 18.75 37.97
N VAL A 14 27.51 20.06 37.75
CA VAL A 14 26.39 20.98 37.53
C VAL A 14 25.67 20.68 36.21
N VAL A 15 26.41 20.46 35.12
CA VAL A 15 25.84 20.10 33.81
C VAL A 15 25.11 18.76 33.89
N ALA A 16 25.69 17.76 34.55
CA ALA A 16 25.04 16.46 34.75
C ALA A 16 23.74 16.57 35.57
N ALA A 17 23.73 17.40 36.63
CA ALA A 17 22.54 17.64 37.43
C ALA A 17 21.43 18.37 36.63
N LEU A 18 21.80 19.32 35.77
CA LEU A 18 20.88 20.02 34.88
C LEU A 18 20.30 19.08 33.82
N LEU A 19 21.12 18.24 33.20
CA LEU A 19 20.68 17.24 32.22
C LEU A 19 19.76 16.20 32.86
N TRP A 20 20.06 15.74 34.07
CA TRP A 20 19.20 14.82 34.82
C TRP A 20 17.85 15.46 35.16
N LYS A 21 17.85 16.73 35.61
CA LYS A 21 16.62 17.46 35.90
C LYS A 21 15.79 17.72 34.64
N TYR A 22 16.43 18.06 33.53
CA TYR A 22 15.79 18.22 32.22
C TYR A 22 15.15 16.91 31.77
N SER A 23 15.89 15.80 31.83
CA SER A 23 15.38 14.46 31.52
C SER A 23 14.15 14.12 32.36
N LYS A 24 14.20 14.33 33.68
CA LYS A 24 13.06 14.10 34.58
C LYS A 24 11.85 14.98 34.28
N LEU A 25 12.06 16.25 33.94
CA LEU A 25 10.98 17.15 33.54
C LEU A 25 10.37 16.74 32.20
N SER A 26 11.19 16.29 31.25
CA SER A 26 10.73 15.77 29.96
C SER A 26 9.91 14.49 30.12
N GLU A 27 10.34 13.56 30.99
CA GLU A 27 9.57 12.36 31.34
C GLU A 27 8.22 12.74 31.98
N HIS A 28 8.21 13.70 32.90
CA HIS A 28 6.98 14.13 33.57
C HIS A 28 6.02 14.87 32.63
N ALA A 29 6.54 15.70 31.71
CA ALA A 29 5.75 16.36 30.68
C ALA A 29 5.11 15.33 29.74
N ALA A 30 5.85 14.31 29.31
CA ALA A 30 5.32 13.23 28.50
C ALA A 30 4.19 12.46 29.20
N LEU A 31 4.34 12.16 30.50
CA LEU A 31 3.28 11.54 31.31
C LEU A 31 2.03 12.42 31.42
N LEU A 32 2.18 13.72 31.64
CA LEU A 32 1.06 14.66 31.71
C LEU A 32 0.34 14.82 30.37
N GLU A 33 1.09 14.83 29.26
CA GLU A 33 0.52 14.82 27.91
C GLU A 33 -0.26 13.53 27.65
N GLU A 34 0.26 12.38 28.07
CA GLU A 34 -0.42 11.10 27.98
C GLU A 34 -1.72 11.09 28.81
N GLU A 35 -1.69 11.56 30.05
CA GLU A 35 -2.89 11.68 30.90
C GLU A 35 -3.93 12.64 30.31
N LEU A 36 -3.51 13.80 29.80
CA LEU A 36 -4.40 14.76 29.16
C LEU A 36 -5.03 14.17 27.89
N HIS A 37 -4.24 13.46 27.09
CA HIS A 37 -4.70 12.79 25.87
C HIS A 37 -5.71 11.69 26.19
N MET A 38 -5.41 10.82 27.15
CA MET A 38 -6.32 9.78 27.64
C MET A 38 -7.63 10.36 28.17
N THR A 39 -7.56 11.49 28.88
CA THR A 39 -8.75 12.20 29.39
C THR A 39 -9.61 12.72 28.25
N ARG A 40 -9.01 13.31 27.22
CA ARG A 40 -9.73 13.79 26.02
C ARG A 40 -10.37 12.65 25.25
N GLN A 41 -9.67 11.54 25.04
CA GLN A 41 -10.22 10.35 24.36
C GLN A 41 -11.40 9.73 25.11
N SER A 42 -11.28 9.60 26.44
CA SER A 42 -12.37 9.15 27.30
C SER A 42 -13.58 10.09 27.23
N GLN A 43 -13.35 11.40 27.22
CA GLN A 43 -14.41 12.39 27.02
C GLN A 43 -15.07 12.26 25.64
N GLU A 44 -14.31 12.10 24.55
CA GLU A 44 -14.85 11.89 23.21
C GLU A 44 -15.73 10.64 23.13
N LEU A 45 -15.25 9.51 23.65
CA LEU A 45 -16.00 8.26 23.69
C LEU A 45 -17.29 8.41 24.52
N SER A 46 -17.24 9.23 25.59
CA SER A 46 -18.41 9.54 26.43
C SER A 46 -19.41 10.50 25.78
N GLN A 47 -18.97 11.35 24.85
CA GLN A 47 -19.81 12.34 24.16
C GLN A 47 -20.68 11.71 23.07
N ALA A 48 -20.21 10.64 22.43
CA ALA A 48 -21.02 9.83 21.52
C ALA A 48 -22.04 9.00 22.33
N ARG A 49 -23.26 9.54 22.46
CA ARG A 49 -24.32 8.91 23.26
C ARG A 49 -24.87 7.66 22.56
N ILE A 50 -24.45 6.50 23.03
CA ILE A 50 -25.19 5.25 22.84
C ILE A 50 -26.02 4.96 24.09
N ASP A 51 -27.28 4.57 23.89
CA ASP A 51 -28.09 4.05 24.98
C ASP A 51 -27.55 2.68 25.38
N TYR A 52 -26.89 2.65 26.54
CA TYR A 52 -26.26 1.45 27.08
C TYR A 52 -27.22 0.27 27.19
N HIS A 53 -28.46 0.52 27.65
CA HIS A 53 -29.43 -0.55 27.85
C HIS A 53 -29.89 -1.12 26.52
N VAL A 54 -30.11 -0.26 25.52
CA VAL A 54 -30.47 -0.68 24.16
C VAL A 54 -29.33 -1.47 23.52
N ALA A 55 -28.08 -1.02 23.63
CA ALA A 55 -26.92 -1.72 23.08
C ALA A 55 -26.67 -3.08 23.74
N LEU A 56 -26.78 -3.14 25.07
CA LEU A 56 -26.66 -4.38 25.82
C LEU A 56 -27.76 -5.37 25.45
N GLN A 57 -29.01 -4.89 25.36
CA GLN A 57 -30.14 -5.72 24.95
C GLN A 57 -29.95 -6.23 23.53
N ALA A 58 -29.53 -5.38 22.58
CA ALA A 58 -29.25 -5.78 21.21
C ALA A 58 -28.17 -6.87 21.15
N LEU A 59 -27.08 -6.74 21.89
CA LEU A 59 -26.04 -7.76 21.96
C LEU A 59 -26.55 -9.07 22.62
N GLN A 60 -27.43 -8.99 23.63
CA GLN A 60 -28.01 -10.16 24.29
C GLN A 60 -29.01 -10.91 23.39
N ASP A 61 -29.90 -10.17 22.72
CA ASP A 61 -31.00 -10.72 21.92
C ASP A 61 -30.54 -11.15 20.53
N HIS A 62 -29.60 -10.39 19.93
CA HIS A 62 -29.13 -10.61 18.57
C HIS A 62 -27.73 -11.19 18.45
N GLY A 63 -26.93 -11.13 19.51
CA GLY A 63 -25.53 -11.56 19.46
C GLY A 63 -24.72 -10.71 18.48
N THR A 64 -23.55 -11.23 18.11
CA THR A 64 -22.68 -10.66 17.09
C THR A 64 -23.17 -11.10 15.70
N ARG A 65 -23.04 -10.22 14.71
CA ARG A 65 -23.28 -10.54 13.30
C ARG A 65 -22.01 -10.29 12.50
N MET A 66 -21.71 -11.13 11.52
CA MET A 66 -20.55 -11.02 10.64
C MET A 66 -20.96 -11.24 9.19
N VAL A 67 -20.52 -10.33 8.32
CA VAL A 67 -20.63 -10.45 6.86
C VAL A 67 -19.28 -10.12 6.24
N CYS A 68 -18.72 -11.04 5.46
CA CYS A 68 -17.43 -10.85 4.82
C CYS A 68 -17.54 -10.81 3.29
N THR A 69 -16.68 -10.00 2.68
CA THR A 69 -16.38 -10.01 1.24
C THR A 69 -15.02 -10.68 1.01
N GLY A 70 -14.71 -11.07 -0.22
CA GLY A 70 -13.44 -11.75 -0.57
C GLY A 70 -13.50 -13.27 -0.44
N LYS A 71 -12.64 -13.97 -1.18
CA LYS A 71 -12.69 -15.44 -1.28
C LYS A 71 -11.70 -16.14 -0.35
N MET A 72 -10.52 -15.57 -0.16
CA MET A 72 -9.40 -16.09 0.62
C MET A 72 -9.11 -15.17 1.81
N HIS A 73 -8.26 -15.55 2.75
CA HIS A 73 -7.96 -14.69 3.91
C HIS A 73 -7.32 -13.35 3.50
N THR A 74 -6.49 -13.36 2.46
CA THR A 74 -5.72 -12.18 2.00
C THR A 74 -6.59 -11.07 1.38
N ASP A 75 -7.72 -11.41 0.75
CA ASP A 75 -8.65 -10.43 0.15
C ASP A 75 -9.94 -10.26 0.98
N ARG A 76 -10.02 -10.91 2.15
CA ARG A 76 -11.23 -10.90 2.98
C ARG A 76 -11.26 -9.71 3.91
N ILE A 77 -12.38 -9.00 3.88
CA ILE A 77 -12.73 -7.95 4.83
C ILE A 77 -14.08 -8.33 5.41
N CYS A 78 -14.18 -8.27 6.74
CA CYS A 78 -15.40 -8.66 7.45
C CYS A 78 -15.99 -7.45 8.17
N ARG A 79 -17.28 -7.21 7.93
CA ARG A 79 -18.08 -6.30 8.74
C ARG A 79 -18.69 -7.06 9.89
N PHE A 80 -18.59 -6.52 11.10
CA PHE A 80 -19.24 -7.04 12.29
C PHE A 80 -20.20 -6.02 12.90
N ASP A 81 -21.31 -6.52 13.44
CA ASP A 81 -22.14 -5.79 14.39
C ASP A 81 -21.91 -6.39 15.78
N TYR A 82 -21.65 -5.56 16.78
CA TYR A 82 -21.37 -5.95 18.16
C TYR A 82 -20.24 -6.98 18.33
N LEU A 83 -19.09 -6.75 17.67
CA LEU A 83 -17.87 -7.52 17.92
C LEU A 83 -17.23 -7.04 19.22
N CYS A 84 -16.94 -7.95 20.16
CA CYS A 84 -16.33 -7.57 21.42
C CYS A 84 -14.86 -7.98 21.51
N TYR A 85 -14.10 -7.32 22.38
CA TYR A 85 -12.71 -7.57 22.67
C TYR A 85 -12.53 -7.64 24.19
N SER A 86 -12.02 -8.78 24.66
CA SER A 86 -11.67 -8.98 26.07
C SER A 86 -10.23 -8.51 26.28
N SER A 87 -10.04 -7.44 27.03
CA SER A 87 -8.70 -6.91 27.29
C SER A 87 -7.88 -7.80 28.23
N GLU A 88 -8.54 -8.68 28.99
CA GLU A 88 -7.91 -9.62 29.92
C GLU A 88 -7.46 -10.90 29.21
N ALA A 89 -8.25 -11.40 28.25
CA ALA A 89 -7.87 -12.55 27.43
C ALA A 89 -7.05 -12.15 26.18
N GLU A 90 -7.04 -10.86 25.85
CA GLU A 90 -6.50 -10.30 24.61
C GLU A 90 -7.09 -10.87 23.31
N GLU A 91 -8.36 -11.30 23.37
CA GLU A 91 -9.05 -11.96 22.26
C GLU A 91 -10.36 -11.25 21.89
N PHE A 92 -10.67 -11.27 20.58
CA PHE A 92 -11.99 -10.90 20.10
C PHE A 92 -13.01 -12.00 20.39
N VAL A 93 -14.23 -11.61 20.71
CA VAL A 93 -15.35 -12.47 21.10
C VAL A 93 -16.53 -12.24 20.17
N PHE A 94 -17.00 -13.33 19.57
CA PHE A 94 -18.25 -13.40 18.84
C PHE A 94 -19.32 -14.05 19.72
N PHE A 95 -20.39 -13.33 20.03
CA PHE A 95 -21.49 -13.83 20.85
C PHE A 95 -22.59 -14.45 19.99
N HIS A 96 -22.95 -15.69 20.25
CA HIS A 96 -24.02 -16.42 19.57
C HIS A 96 -25.36 -16.20 20.24
N SER A 97 -26.37 -15.90 19.43
CA SER A 97 -27.77 -15.90 19.82
C SER A 97 -28.58 -16.67 18.76
N ASN A 98 -29.89 -16.80 18.94
CA ASN A 98 -30.75 -17.37 17.90
C ASN A 98 -30.83 -16.50 16.62
N SER A 99 -30.33 -15.26 16.67
CA SER A 99 -30.34 -14.29 15.56
C SER A 99 -28.94 -13.88 15.11
N SER A 100 -27.86 -14.50 15.64
CA SER A 100 -26.50 -14.22 15.18
C SER A 100 -26.28 -14.79 13.78
N VAL A 101 -25.53 -14.06 12.96
CA VAL A 101 -25.31 -14.37 11.55
C VAL A 101 -23.82 -14.41 11.25
N MET A 102 -23.38 -15.40 10.50
CA MET A 102 -22.01 -15.52 10.02
C MET A 102 -22.02 -15.86 8.53
N LEU A 103 -21.68 -14.89 7.67
CA LEU A 103 -21.75 -15.03 6.22
C LEU A 103 -20.43 -14.63 5.55
N PRO A 104 -19.72 -15.54 4.87
CA PRO A 104 -19.92 -16.99 4.87
C PRO A 104 -19.57 -17.60 6.24
N ASN A 105 -20.25 -18.67 6.63
CA ASN A 105 -19.79 -19.51 7.74
C ASN A 105 -18.71 -20.47 7.21
N LEU A 106 -17.47 -20.23 7.62
CA LEU A 106 -16.32 -21.01 7.18
C LEU A 106 -16.06 -22.25 8.04
N GLY A 107 -16.70 -22.36 9.21
CA GLY A 107 -16.39 -23.39 10.20
C GLY A 107 -14.88 -23.41 10.51
N SER A 108 -14.28 -24.60 10.52
CA SER A 108 -12.84 -24.78 10.75
C SER A 108 -11.94 -24.19 9.66
N ARG A 109 -12.46 -23.87 8.46
CA ARG A 109 -11.66 -23.25 7.40
C ARG A 109 -11.18 -21.84 7.76
N ARG A 110 -11.77 -21.20 8.77
CA ARG A 110 -11.28 -19.92 9.32
C ARG A 110 -9.91 -20.03 10.02
N PHE A 111 -9.37 -21.23 10.18
CA PHE A 111 -8.04 -21.49 10.75
C PHE A 111 -7.02 -21.97 9.69
N GLN A 112 -7.35 -21.86 8.40
CA GLN A 112 -6.54 -22.41 7.31
C GLN A 112 -6.29 -21.35 6.21
N PRO A 113 -5.24 -20.53 6.34
CA PRO A 113 -4.41 -20.31 7.52
C PRO A 113 -5.10 -19.42 8.58
N ALA A 114 -6.05 -18.57 8.16
CA ALA A 114 -6.73 -17.62 9.02
C ALA A 114 -8.09 -17.20 8.45
N LEU A 115 -8.86 -16.42 9.22
CA LEU A 115 -10.09 -15.80 8.73
C LEU A 115 -9.74 -14.66 7.77
N LEU A 116 -8.88 -13.73 8.17
CA LEU A 116 -8.42 -12.64 7.31
C LEU A 116 -7.12 -12.06 7.82
N ASP A 117 -6.51 -11.17 7.04
CA ASP A 117 -5.33 -10.41 7.42
C ASP A 117 -5.72 -9.00 7.91
N LEU A 118 -5.14 -8.58 9.04
CA LEU A 118 -5.30 -7.25 9.64
C LEU A 118 -4.41 -6.19 8.97
N SER A 119 -3.41 -6.62 8.20
CA SER A 119 -2.49 -5.74 7.48
C SER A 119 -2.58 -5.99 5.98
N SER A 120 -2.13 -5.01 5.18
CA SER A 120 -2.08 -5.15 3.73
C SER A 120 -0.91 -6.00 3.23
N VAL A 121 0.05 -6.33 4.10
CA VAL A 121 1.16 -7.23 3.77
C VAL A 121 0.66 -8.67 3.65
N GLU A 122 1.08 -9.37 2.59
CA GLU A 122 0.67 -10.75 2.33
C GLU A 122 1.48 -11.75 3.16
N ASP A 123 0.80 -12.83 3.59
CA ASP A 123 1.37 -14.03 4.18
C ASP A 123 2.30 -13.80 5.39
N HIS A 124 2.01 -12.75 6.17
CA HIS A 124 2.69 -12.49 7.44
C HIS A 124 1.85 -13.00 8.60
N ASN A 125 2.21 -14.14 9.17
CA ASN A 125 1.42 -14.88 10.18
C ASN A 125 1.08 -14.08 11.46
N THR A 126 1.83 -13.03 11.79
CA THR A 126 1.53 -12.13 12.91
C THR A 126 0.35 -11.19 12.64
N GLN A 127 -0.20 -11.19 11.43
CA GLN A 127 -1.24 -10.27 10.99
C GLN A 127 -2.60 -10.95 10.87
N TYR A 128 -2.77 -12.18 11.35
CA TYR A 128 -4.02 -12.91 11.23
C TYR A 128 -5.06 -12.47 12.27
N PHE A 129 -6.28 -12.25 11.79
CA PHE A 129 -7.43 -12.00 12.64
C PHE A 129 -8.18 -13.29 12.96
N ASN A 130 -8.60 -13.42 14.21
CA ASN A 130 -9.56 -14.41 14.62
C ASN A 130 -10.37 -13.97 15.85
N PHE A 131 -11.42 -14.73 16.16
CA PHE A 131 -12.23 -14.54 17.36
C PHE A 131 -12.58 -15.87 18.02
N LEU A 132 -12.79 -15.83 19.33
CA LEU A 132 -13.42 -16.89 20.10
C LEU A 132 -14.95 -16.77 20.02
N GLU A 133 -15.66 -17.87 20.23
CA GLU A 133 -17.11 -17.93 20.12
C GLU A 133 -17.73 -18.29 21.48
N LEU A 134 -18.73 -17.52 21.94
CA LEU A 134 -19.45 -17.77 23.20
C LEU A 134 -20.95 -17.57 23.04
N PRO A 135 -21.81 -18.23 23.82
CA PRO A 135 -23.23 -17.90 23.84
C PRO A 135 -23.45 -16.51 24.43
N ALA A 136 -24.38 -15.72 23.89
CA ALA A 136 -24.75 -14.40 24.42
C ALA A 136 -25.19 -14.46 25.89
N ALA A 137 -25.73 -15.59 26.35
CA ALA A 137 -26.04 -15.83 27.77
C ALA A 137 -24.82 -15.71 28.70
N ALA A 138 -23.60 -15.92 28.19
CA ALA A 138 -22.36 -15.77 28.95
C ALA A 138 -22.12 -14.33 29.43
N LEU A 139 -22.70 -13.33 28.76
CA LEU A 139 -22.59 -11.91 29.15
C LEU A 139 -23.02 -11.64 30.60
N LYS A 140 -23.91 -12.47 31.16
CA LYS A 140 -24.33 -12.37 32.57
C LYS A 140 -23.19 -12.59 33.58
N PHE A 141 -22.14 -13.28 33.15
CA PHE A 141 -20.98 -13.65 33.98
C PHE A 141 -19.71 -12.88 33.58
N MET A 142 -19.81 -11.96 32.62
CA MET A 142 -18.69 -11.18 32.13
C MET A 142 -18.64 -9.78 32.73
N PRO A 143 -17.48 -9.10 32.68
CA PRO A 143 -17.41 -7.67 32.95
C PRO A 143 -18.42 -6.89 32.13
N LYS A 144 -18.93 -5.78 32.68
CA LYS A 144 -19.88 -4.92 31.96
C LYS A 144 -19.24 -4.46 30.64
N PRO A 145 -19.92 -4.68 29.49
CA PRO A 145 -19.43 -4.19 28.21
C PRO A 145 -19.29 -2.68 28.21
N VAL A 146 -18.27 -2.17 27.53
CA VAL A 146 -18.14 -0.76 27.18
C VAL A 146 -18.32 -0.66 25.67
N PHE A 147 -19.36 0.03 25.23
CA PHE A 147 -19.69 0.09 23.81
C PHE A 147 -18.94 1.21 23.12
N VAL A 148 -18.32 0.91 21.97
CA VAL A 148 -17.76 1.90 21.05
C VAL A 148 -18.84 2.20 20.00
N PRO A 149 -19.43 3.42 20.03
CA PRO A 149 -20.57 3.77 19.18
C PRO A 149 -20.16 4.16 17.75
N ASP A 150 -18.90 4.52 17.54
CA ASP A 150 -18.36 4.89 16.24
C ASP A 150 -18.32 3.68 15.31
N VAL A 151 -18.48 3.90 14.00
CA VAL A 151 -18.10 2.89 13.01
C VAL A 151 -16.58 2.78 13.05
N THR A 152 -16.06 1.57 13.26
CA THR A 152 -14.61 1.37 13.38
C THR A 152 -14.02 0.65 12.19
N LEU A 153 -12.76 0.97 11.87
CA LEU A 153 -11.90 0.16 11.01
C LEU A 153 -10.78 -0.42 11.88
N ILE A 154 -10.80 -1.74 12.05
CA ILE A 154 -9.86 -2.51 12.86
C ILE A 154 -8.80 -3.11 11.95
N LEU A 155 -7.54 -2.75 12.18
CA LEU A 155 -6.40 -3.19 11.40
C LEU A 155 -5.13 -3.30 12.28
N ASN A 156 -4.05 -3.76 11.68
CA ASN A 156 -2.71 -3.68 12.24
C ASN A 156 -1.84 -2.81 11.35
N ARG A 157 -1.08 -1.90 11.97
CA ARG A 157 0.03 -1.23 11.27
C ARG A 157 1.13 -2.26 10.97
N PHE A 158 1.86 -2.10 9.87
CA PHE A 158 2.91 -3.05 9.49
C PHE A 158 4.32 -2.70 9.98
N ASN A 159 4.74 -1.44 9.87
CA ASN A 159 6.04 -0.97 10.37
C ASN A 159 6.02 0.56 10.53
N PRO A 160 5.45 1.08 11.64
CA PRO A 160 5.08 2.49 11.80
C PRO A 160 6.28 3.43 11.93
N ASP A 161 7.48 2.89 12.16
CA ASP A 161 8.73 3.65 12.24
C ASP A 161 9.34 3.91 10.85
N ASN A 162 8.83 3.27 9.81
CA ASN A 162 9.34 3.38 8.45
C ASN A 162 8.31 4.02 7.54
N LEU A 163 8.60 5.25 7.12
CA LEU A 163 7.70 6.06 6.30
C LEU A 163 7.21 5.37 5.02
N MET A 164 8.02 4.53 4.36
CA MET A 164 7.60 3.81 3.17
C MET A 164 6.49 2.81 3.49
N HIS A 165 6.65 2.04 4.58
CA HIS A 165 5.63 1.10 5.05
C HIS A 165 4.37 1.84 5.53
N VAL A 166 4.52 2.94 6.28
CA VAL A 166 3.40 3.78 6.71
C VAL A 166 2.54 4.20 5.51
N PHE A 167 3.15 4.62 4.40
CA PHE A 167 2.39 5.02 3.23
C PHE A 167 1.88 3.84 2.39
N HIS A 168 2.76 2.88 2.07
CA HIS A 168 2.48 1.77 1.16
C HIS A 168 1.55 0.72 1.78
N ASP A 169 1.82 0.33 3.03
CA ASP A 169 1.16 -0.80 3.69
C ASP A 169 0.03 -0.36 4.61
N ASP A 170 0.05 0.87 5.11
CA ASP A 170 -0.94 1.32 6.09
C ASP A 170 -1.89 2.39 5.51
N LEU A 171 -1.42 3.61 5.26
CA LEU A 171 -2.29 4.76 4.90
C LEU A 171 -3.02 4.60 3.57
N LEU A 172 -2.35 4.13 2.50
CA LEU A 172 -2.99 3.91 1.20
C LEU A 172 -4.07 2.81 1.27
N PRO A 173 -3.78 1.62 1.81
CA PRO A 173 -4.79 0.59 2.07
C PRO A 173 -5.94 1.06 2.94
N VAL A 174 -5.69 1.80 4.02
CA VAL A 174 -6.74 2.38 4.88
C VAL A 174 -7.62 3.33 4.08
N PHE A 175 -7.04 4.33 3.42
CA PHE A 175 -7.77 5.30 2.63
C PHE A 175 -8.64 4.63 1.56
N TYR A 176 -8.09 3.65 0.84
CA TYR A 176 -8.82 2.94 -0.19
C TYR A 176 -9.94 2.07 0.38
N THR A 177 -9.69 1.36 1.49
CA THR A 177 -10.70 0.56 2.18
C THR A 177 -11.86 1.43 2.65
N MET A 178 -11.58 2.59 3.24
CA MET A 178 -12.60 3.56 3.65
C MET A 178 -13.46 4.02 2.46
N LYS A 179 -12.87 4.21 1.27
CA LYS A 179 -13.62 4.55 0.05
C LYS A 179 -14.50 3.41 -0.50
N GLN A 180 -14.26 2.16 -0.11
CA GLN A 180 -15.08 1.02 -0.56
C GLN A 180 -16.41 0.89 0.19
N TYR A 181 -16.48 1.41 1.42
CA TYR A 181 -17.64 1.25 2.30
C TYR A 181 -18.19 2.63 2.69
N SER A 182 -19.45 2.91 2.33
CA SER A 182 -20.04 4.24 2.46
C SER A 182 -20.17 4.76 3.90
N ASP A 183 -20.08 3.87 4.88
CA ASP A 183 -20.14 4.14 6.32
C ASP A 183 -18.76 4.21 6.99
N LEU A 184 -17.68 3.98 6.25
CA LEU A 184 -16.31 4.31 6.64
C LEU A 184 -15.94 5.69 6.07
N ASP A 185 -16.60 6.73 6.56
CA ASP A 185 -16.29 8.12 6.23
C ASP A 185 -15.21 8.70 7.15
N ASP A 186 -15.03 10.02 7.12
CA ASP A 186 -14.05 10.71 7.97
C ASP A 186 -14.41 10.71 9.45
N GLU A 187 -15.61 10.32 9.86
CA GLU A 187 -15.99 10.14 11.27
C GLU A 187 -15.74 8.71 11.77
N ALA A 188 -15.30 7.79 10.89
CA ALA A 188 -14.98 6.43 11.28
C ALA A 188 -13.69 6.36 12.12
N ARG A 189 -13.69 5.58 13.20
CA ARG A 189 -12.53 5.49 14.10
C ARG A 189 -11.58 4.36 13.69
N LEU A 190 -10.30 4.69 13.54
CA LEU A 190 -9.25 3.67 13.33
C LEU A 190 -8.92 2.98 14.66
N VAL A 191 -8.74 1.65 14.63
CA VAL A 191 -8.37 0.85 15.79
C VAL A 191 -7.20 -0.06 15.42
N PHE A 192 -6.08 0.09 16.13
CA PHE A 192 -4.83 -0.60 15.87
C PHE A 192 -4.59 -1.70 16.90
N MET A 193 -4.53 -2.95 16.43
CA MET A 193 -4.50 -4.15 17.29
C MET A 193 -3.13 -4.80 17.45
N GLU A 194 -2.07 -4.23 16.86
CA GLU A 194 -0.72 -4.81 16.90
C GLU A 194 0.02 -4.59 18.24
N GLY A 195 -0.44 -3.65 19.07
CA GLY A 195 0.14 -3.37 20.40
C GLY A 195 1.33 -2.41 20.40
N TRP A 196 1.61 -1.72 19.29
CA TRP A 196 2.62 -0.66 19.24
C TRP A 196 2.11 0.66 19.83
N SER A 197 3.05 1.48 20.30
CA SER A 197 2.77 2.88 20.66
C SER A 197 2.48 3.71 19.40
N GLU A 198 2.18 5.00 19.58
CA GLU A 198 1.88 5.91 18.48
C GLU A 198 3.00 5.90 17.41
N GLY A 199 4.27 5.94 17.83
CA GLY A 199 5.41 5.99 16.92
C GLY A 199 5.56 7.36 16.23
N PRO A 200 6.61 7.54 15.41
CA PRO A 200 7.03 8.85 14.89
C PRO A 200 6.10 9.41 13.81
N HIS A 201 5.24 8.58 13.22
CA HIS A 201 4.40 8.94 12.07
C HIS A 201 2.89 8.87 12.39
N PHE A 202 2.52 8.81 13.67
CA PHE A 202 1.13 8.61 14.09
C PHE A 202 0.18 9.71 13.61
N ASP A 203 0.66 10.94 13.54
CA ASP A 203 -0.13 12.09 13.06
C ASP A 203 -0.67 11.90 11.65
N LEU A 204 0.02 11.12 10.80
CA LEU A 204 -0.47 10.83 9.45
C LEU A 204 -1.75 9.97 9.47
N TYR A 205 -1.91 9.10 10.46
CA TYR A 205 -3.13 8.31 10.63
C TYR A 205 -4.29 9.18 11.14
N ARG A 206 -3.99 10.15 12.02
CA ARG A 206 -4.95 11.15 12.49
C ARG A 206 -5.51 12.01 11.35
N LEU A 207 -4.82 12.13 10.22
CA LEU A 207 -5.37 12.84 9.06
C LEU A 207 -6.54 12.11 8.42
N LEU A 208 -6.60 10.77 8.51
CA LEU A 208 -7.61 9.98 7.81
C LEU A 208 -9.00 10.03 8.46
N SER A 209 -9.07 10.39 9.74
CA SER A 209 -10.31 10.44 10.53
C SER A 209 -10.36 11.68 11.44
N SER A 210 -11.54 12.24 11.67
CA SER A 210 -11.78 13.25 12.70
C SER A 210 -11.78 12.67 14.11
N LYS A 211 -11.89 11.34 14.26
CA LYS A 211 -11.80 10.63 15.54
C LYS A 211 -10.36 10.25 15.85
N GLN A 212 -9.99 10.37 17.13
CA GLN A 212 -8.70 9.84 17.58
C GLN A 212 -8.64 8.31 17.38
N PRO A 213 -7.60 7.80 16.70
CA PRO A 213 -7.37 6.36 16.62
C PRO A 213 -7.19 5.73 18.02
N LEU A 214 -7.64 4.48 18.18
CA LEU A 214 -7.44 3.71 19.41
C LEU A 214 -6.32 2.70 19.25
N LEU A 215 -5.43 2.62 20.23
CA LEU A 215 -4.42 1.58 20.34
C LEU A 215 -4.91 0.43 21.22
N LYS A 216 -4.52 -0.80 20.90
CA LYS A 216 -4.79 -2.01 21.71
C LYS A 216 -4.56 -1.78 23.21
N GLU A 217 -3.42 -1.21 23.56
CA GLU A 217 -3.04 -0.99 24.96
C GLU A 217 -3.94 0.02 25.69
N GLN A 218 -4.54 0.96 24.96
CA GLN A 218 -5.49 1.93 25.52
C GLN A 218 -6.85 1.28 25.81
N LEU A 219 -7.22 0.20 25.12
CA LEU A 219 -8.51 -0.47 25.30
C LEU A 219 -8.71 -0.96 26.74
N ARG A 220 -7.62 -1.40 27.40
CA ARG A 220 -7.65 -1.87 28.80
C ARG A 220 -8.09 -0.76 29.78
N ASN A 221 -7.86 0.50 29.42
CA ASN A 221 -8.16 1.65 30.28
C ASN A 221 -9.64 2.04 30.24
N PHE A 222 -10.37 1.70 29.18
CA PHE A 222 -11.79 2.00 29.04
C PHE A 222 -12.66 0.95 29.73
N GLY A 223 -12.28 -0.33 29.66
CA GLY A 223 -13.00 -1.41 30.31
C GLY A 223 -12.45 -2.78 29.94
N LYS A 224 -12.83 -3.80 30.71
CA LYS A 224 -12.36 -5.18 30.50
C LYS A 224 -12.97 -5.86 29.26
N LEU A 225 -14.13 -5.41 28.81
CA LEU A 225 -14.86 -5.95 27.67
C LEU A 225 -15.31 -4.77 26.80
N MET A 226 -14.59 -4.51 25.72
CA MET A 226 -14.94 -3.46 24.76
C MET A 226 -15.82 -4.07 23.66
N CYS A 227 -16.93 -3.44 23.29
CA CYS A 227 -17.82 -3.94 22.25
C CYS A 227 -18.02 -2.89 21.15
N PHE A 228 -17.50 -3.17 19.97
CA PHE A 228 -17.63 -2.33 18.79
C PHE A 228 -19.01 -2.56 18.17
N THR A 229 -19.86 -1.54 18.24
CA THR A 229 -21.25 -1.64 17.77
C THR A 229 -21.31 -1.94 16.28
N LYS A 230 -20.38 -1.38 15.51
CA LYS A 230 -20.16 -1.67 14.10
C LYS A 230 -18.68 -1.54 13.75
N SER A 231 -18.10 -2.58 13.18
CA SER A 231 -16.70 -2.59 12.81
C SER A 231 -16.46 -3.23 11.44
N TYR A 232 -15.45 -2.74 10.74
CA TYR A 232 -14.83 -3.37 9.59
C TYR A 232 -13.47 -3.89 10.02
N VAL A 233 -13.14 -5.12 9.67
CA VAL A 233 -11.91 -5.79 10.08
C VAL A 233 -11.16 -6.26 8.85
N GLY A 234 -9.89 -5.84 8.74
CA GLY A 234 -9.02 -6.09 7.59
C GLY A 234 -8.92 -4.92 6.61
N LEU A 235 -7.99 -5.02 5.65
CA LEU A 235 -7.68 -3.97 4.67
C LEU A 235 -7.67 -4.49 3.23
N SER A 236 -8.01 -3.60 2.31
CA SER A 236 -7.80 -3.85 0.89
C SER A 236 -6.32 -3.77 0.53
N LYS A 237 -5.78 -4.83 -0.07
CA LYS A 237 -4.39 -4.88 -0.56
C LYS A 237 -4.22 -4.28 -1.96
N MET A 238 -5.30 -3.79 -2.56
CA MET A 238 -5.35 -3.39 -3.97
C MET A 238 -4.33 -2.29 -4.31
N THR A 239 -4.03 -1.42 -3.34
CA THR A 239 -3.10 -0.29 -3.49
C THR A 239 -1.62 -0.65 -3.31
N THR A 240 -1.29 -1.89 -2.98
CA THR A 240 0.11 -2.33 -2.79
C THR A 240 0.74 -2.72 -4.12
N TRP A 241 2.01 -2.35 -4.33
CA TRP A 241 2.75 -2.62 -5.58
C TRP A 241 4.09 -3.34 -5.35
N TYR A 242 4.58 -3.40 -4.12
CA TYR A 242 5.88 -3.98 -3.79
C TYR A 242 5.75 -5.06 -2.70
N GLN A 243 6.65 -6.04 -2.72
CA GLN A 243 6.78 -7.06 -1.67
C GLN A 243 8.22 -7.13 -1.16
N TYR A 244 8.36 -7.35 0.15
CA TYR A 244 9.63 -7.18 0.87
C TYR A 244 10.46 -8.44 0.98
N GLY A 245 9.96 -9.55 0.46
CA GLY A 245 10.71 -10.76 0.31
C GLY A 245 10.70 -11.73 1.48
N PHE A 246 9.53 -11.95 2.08
CA PHE A 246 9.35 -12.92 3.17
C PHE A 246 9.49 -14.38 2.70
N VAL A 247 9.00 -14.68 1.49
CA VAL A 247 8.98 -16.04 0.91
C VAL A 247 9.88 -16.17 -0.31
N GLN A 248 10.04 -15.08 -1.06
CA GLN A 248 10.89 -14.98 -2.26
C GLN A 248 11.74 -13.71 -2.15
N PRO A 249 12.78 -13.48 -2.97
CA PRO A 249 13.48 -12.19 -2.94
C PRO A 249 12.54 -11.01 -3.19
N GLN A 250 12.81 -9.88 -2.54
CA GLN A 250 11.99 -8.67 -2.67
C GLN A 250 11.89 -8.15 -4.11
N GLY A 251 10.81 -7.42 -4.41
CA GLY A 251 10.57 -6.88 -5.75
C GLY A 251 9.11 -6.45 -5.99
N PRO A 252 8.77 -6.04 -7.23
CA PRO A 252 7.40 -5.71 -7.60
C PRO A 252 6.46 -6.90 -7.39
N LYS A 253 5.21 -6.64 -7.00
CA LYS A 253 4.18 -7.68 -6.95
C LYS A 253 3.85 -8.18 -8.36
N ALA A 254 3.51 -9.46 -8.49
CA ALA A 254 3.20 -10.05 -9.81
C ALA A 254 1.91 -9.48 -10.43
N ASN A 255 0.91 -9.18 -9.59
CA ASN A 255 -0.41 -8.67 -10.01
C ASN A 255 -0.68 -7.31 -9.37
N ILE A 256 -0.06 -6.25 -9.88
CA ILE A 256 -0.31 -4.88 -9.42
C ILE A 256 -1.65 -4.41 -9.99
N LEU A 257 -2.62 -4.14 -9.12
CA LEU A 257 -3.96 -3.70 -9.50
C LEU A 257 -4.10 -2.17 -9.48
N VAL A 258 -3.27 -1.48 -8.69
CA VAL A 258 -3.29 -0.03 -8.54
C VAL A 258 -2.69 0.67 -9.75
N SER A 259 -3.24 1.83 -10.10
CA SER A 259 -2.64 2.76 -11.05
C SER A 259 -2.16 4.03 -10.34
N GLY A 260 -1.37 4.84 -11.03
CA GLY A 260 -0.96 6.13 -10.50
C GLY A 260 -2.14 7.10 -10.27
N ASN A 261 -3.33 6.84 -10.83
CA ASN A 261 -4.50 7.68 -10.55
C ASN A 261 -4.99 7.52 -9.12
N GLU A 262 -5.10 6.29 -8.60
CA GLU A 262 -5.47 6.03 -7.20
C GLU A 262 -4.42 6.64 -6.25
N ILE A 263 -3.13 6.46 -6.55
CA ILE A 263 -2.04 7.05 -5.76
C ILE A 263 -2.13 8.58 -5.74
N ARG A 264 -2.36 9.22 -6.89
CA ARG A 264 -2.50 10.67 -6.99
C ARG A 264 -3.77 11.20 -6.33
N GLN A 265 -4.86 10.42 -6.33
CA GLN A 265 -6.08 10.76 -5.59
C GLN A 265 -5.81 10.78 -4.09
N PHE A 266 -5.14 9.74 -3.57
CA PHE A 266 -4.72 9.68 -2.18
C PHE A 266 -3.78 10.85 -1.83
N ALA A 267 -2.75 11.10 -2.63
CA ALA A 267 -1.79 12.18 -2.42
C ALA A 267 -2.51 13.54 -2.30
N ARG A 268 -3.47 13.82 -3.19
CA ARG A 268 -4.29 15.04 -3.15
C ARG A 268 -5.12 15.14 -1.87
N ALA A 269 -5.84 14.07 -1.52
CA ALA A 269 -6.68 14.06 -0.33
C ALA A 269 -5.87 14.29 0.95
N LEU A 270 -4.65 13.71 1.02
CA LEU A 270 -3.79 13.91 2.17
C LEU A 270 -3.21 15.34 2.23
N MET A 271 -2.80 15.92 1.09
CA MET A 271 -2.37 17.32 1.04
C MET A 271 -3.47 18.28 1.48
N GLU A 272 -4.71 18.05 1.05
CA GLU A 272 -5.88 18.82 1.50
C GLU A 272 -6.05 18.73 3.02
N LYS A 273 -5.95 17.53 3.60
CA LYS A 273 -6.04 17.31 5.06
C LYS A 273 -4.89 17.93 5.85
N MET A 274 -3.72 18.11 5.24
CA MET A 274 -2.58 18.81 5.82
C MET A 274 -2.63 20.33 5.62
N ASN A 275 -3.68 20.87 4.99
CA ASN A 275 -3.76 22.28 4.54
C ASN A 275 -2.57 22.70 3.67
N THR A 276 -2.01 21.75 2.92
CA THR A 276 -0.88 22.00 2.03
C THR A 276 -1.41 22.37 0.65
N THR A 277 -1.22 23.63 0.25
CA THR A 277 -1.44 24.03 -1.14
C THR A 277 -0.28 23.57 -1.99
N ARG A 278 -0.59 23.09 -3.19
CA ARG A 278 0.44 22.83 -4.20
C ARG A 278 1.23 24.13 -4.41
N ALA A 279 2.55 24.08 -4.24
CA ALA A 279 3.39 25.18 -4.70
C ALA A 279 3.15 25.37 -6.20
N GLU A 280 3.23 26.61 -6.70
CA GLU A 280 3.21 26.82 -8.16
C GLU A 280 4.27 25.90 -8.80
N GLU A 281 3.98 25.38 -10.00
CA GLU A 281 4.94 24.52 -10.72
C GLU A 281 6.21 25.35 -10.99
N ASP A 282 7.16 25.27 -10.06
CA ASP A 282 8.39 26.01 -10.12
C ASP A 282 9.50 25.09 -10.64
N ASP A 283 10.40 25.68 -11.41
CA ASP A 283 11.61 25.04 -11.89
C ASP A 283 12.67 24.94 -10.77
N TYR A 284 12.42 24.12 -9.73
CA TYR A 284 13.42 23.73 -8.74
C TYR A 284 13.59 22.22 -8.55
N ILE A 285 14.77 21.86 -8.06
CA ILE A 285 15.18 20.51 -7.70
C ILE A 285 15.16 20.41 -6.17
N VAL A 286 14.65 19.30 -5.65
CA VAL A 286 14.68 18.98 -4.22
C VAL A 286 15.75 17.92 -3.97
N VAL A 287 16.61 18.14 -2.98
CA VAL A 287 17.58 17.17 -2.48
C VAL A 287 17.18 16.77 -1.07
N PHE A 288 17.00 15.47 -0.82
CA PHE A 288 16.81 14.96 0.54
C PHE A 288 18.15 14.87 1.27
N SER A 289 18.28 15.64 2.33
CA SER A 289 19.38 15.56 3.28
C SER A 289 19.05 14.60 4.41
N ARG A 290 20.10 14.09 5.06
CA ARG A 290 20.05 13.14 6.18
C ARG A 290 21.13 13.51 7.18
N SER A 291 20.90 13.24 8.46
CA SER A 291 21.87 13.55 9.53
C SER A 291 22.40 12.32 10.27
N THR A 292 21.79 11.14 10.07
CA THR A 292 22.08 9.93 10.88
C THR A 292 22.72 8.79 10.09
N THR A 293 22.14 8.41 8.96
CA THR A 293 22.57 7.24 8.16
C THR A 293 22.43 7.54 6.67
N ARG A 294 23.22 6.86 5.83
CA ARG A 294 23.17 7.00 4.36
C ARG A 294 23.42 8.43 3.90
N LEU A 295 24.42 9.07 4.48
CA LEU A 295 24.76 10.46 4.22
C LEU A 295 25.33 10.62 2.80
N ILE A 296 25.01 11.76 2.17
CA ILE A 296 25.73 12.26 1.00
C ILE A 296 26.88 13.12 1.53
N LEU A 297 28.11 12.61 1.50
CA LEU A 297 29.24 13.24 2.18
C LEU A 297 29.66 14.59 1.56
N ASN A 298 29.41 14.78 0.27
CA ASN A 298 29.65 16.02 -0.47
C ASN A 298 28.34 16.67 -0.95
N GLU A 299 27.33 16.73 -0.08
CA GLU A 299 26.00 17.27 -0.41
C GLU A 299 26.07 18.68 -1.02
N ALA A 300 26.93 19.56 -0.49
CA ALA A 300 27.11 20.92 -1.02
C ALA A 300 27.62 20.94 -2.47
N GLU A 301 28.54 20.04 -2.83
CA GLU A 301 29.05 19.90 -4.20
C GLU A 301 27.95 19.39 -5.13
N LEU A 302 27.16 18.41 -4.66
CA LEU A 302 26.02 17.88 -5.40
C LEU A 302 24.97 18.96 -5.69
N ILE A 303 24.62 19.77 -4.68
CA ILE A 303 23.69 20.89 -4.81
C ILE A 303 24.19 21.90 -5.84
N MET A 304 25.46 22.31 -5.74
CA MET A 304 26.05 23.26 -6.69
C MET A 304 26.07 22.69 -8.11
N ALA A 305 26.43 21.42 -8.28
CA ALA A 305 26.46 20.75 -9.57
C ALA A 305 25.07 20.68 -10.22
N LEU A 306 24.05 20.32 -9.45
CA LEU A 306 22.65 20.31 -9.92
C LEU A 306 22.17 21.70 -10.33
N ALA A 307 22.45 22.72 -9.50
CA ALA A 307 22.07 24.10 -9.78
C ALA A 307 22.73 24.62 -11.07
N GLN A 308 24.02 24.35 -11.25
CA GLN A 308 24.78 24.77 -12.43
C GLN A 308 24.35 24.02 -13.69
N GLU A 309 24.13 22.70 -13.59
CA GLU A 309 23.78 21.90 -14.77
C GLU A 309 22.40 22.24 -15.31
N PHE A 310 21.41 22.37 -14.43
CA PHE A 310 20.01 22.57 -14.84
C PHE A 310 19.57 24.03 -14.82
N GLN A 311 20.39 24.95 -14.30
CA GLN A 311 20.03 26.36 -14.11
C GLN A 311 18.74 26.52 -13.28
N MET A 312 18.55 25.61 -12.32
CA MET A 312 17.39 25.55 -11.43
C MET A 312 17.81 25.85 -10.00
N ARG A 313 16.89 26.43 -9.22
CA ARG A 313 17.07 26.51 -7.76
C ARG A 313 17.12 25.10 -7.19
N VAL A 314 17.98 24.87 -6.21
CA VAL A 314 18.04 23.59 -5.48
C VAL A 314 17.63 23.86 -4.03
N VAL A 315 16.69 23.07 -3.53
CA VAL A 315 16.15 23.16 -2.17
C VAL A 315 16.46 21.88 -1.43
N THR A 316 16.95 21.99 -0.20
CA THR A 316 17.18 20.84 0.68
C THR A 316 15.99 20.63 1.61
N VAL A 317 15.66 19.36 1.83
CA VAL A 317 14.64 18.93 2.79
C VAL A 317 15.19 17.81 3.67
N SER A 318 14.79 17.76 4.93
CA SER A 318 15.20 16.74 5.90
C SER A 318 14.02 16.36 6.78
N LEU A 319 13.78 15.05 6.96
CA LEU A 319 12.75 14.56 7.88
C LEU A 319 13.10 14.83 9.35
N GLU A 320 14.39 15.01 9.64
CA GLU A 320 14.90 15.29 10.98
C GLU A 320 14.78 16.76 11.38
N GLU A 321 14.76 17.68 10.40
CA GLU A 321 14.75 19.13 10.64
C GLU A 321 13.42 19.80 10.31
N GLN A 322 12.64 19.24 9.40
CA GLN A 322 11.42 19.87 8.87
C GLN A 322 10.19 19.02 9.15
N SER A 323 9.04 19.68 9.32
CA SER A 323 7.76 18.97 9.46
C SER A 323 7.36 18.29 8.15
N PHE A 324 6.67 17.15 8.25
CA PHE A 324 6.22 16.42 7.07
C PHE A 324 5.33 17.24 6.12
N PRO A 325 4.35 18.05 6.58
CA PRO A 325 3.58 18.93 5.70
C PRO A 325 4.45 19.94 4.94
N SER A 326 5.49 20.51 5.58
CA SER A 326 6.42 21.44 4.93
C SER A 326 7.20 20.75 3.81
N ILE A 327 7.66 19.52 4.05
CA ILE A 327 8.37 18.72 3.05
C ILE A 327 7.45 18.41 1.87
N VAL A 328 6.21 17.99 2.14
CA VAL A 328 5.21 17.72 1.09
C VAL A 328 4.91 18.97 0.28
N GLN A 329 4.79 20.14 0.92
CA GLN A 329 4.60 21.41 0.22
C GLN A 329 5.71 21.66 -0.80
N VAL A 330 6.97 21.51 -0.38
CA VAL A 330 8.14 21.69 -1.25
C VAL A 330 8.20 20.62 -2.34
N ILE A 331 7.89 19.35 -2.04
CA ILE A 331 7.94 18.28 -3.04
C ILE A 331 6.81 18.42 -4.08
N SER A 332 5.63 18.91 -3.69
CA SER A 332 4.45 19.01 -4.57
C SER A 332 4.61 19.92 -5.80
N GLY A 333 5.58 20.85 -5.74
CA GLY A 333 5.94 21.76 -6.83
C GLY A 333 7.26 21.42 -7.53
N ALA A 334 8.01 20.43 -7.06
CA ALA A 334 9.37 20.16 -7.54
C ALA A 334 9.38 19.51 -8.94
N ALA A 335 10.33 19.93 -9.78
CA ALA A 335 10.57 19.33 -11.08
C ALA A 335 11.43 18.05 -11.00
N MET A 336 12.22 17.90 -9.93
CA MET A 336 13.05 16.73 -9.67
C MET A 336 13.23 16.51 -8.17
N LEU A 337 13.18 15.25 -7.75
CA LEU A 337 13.55 14.81 -6.40
C LEU A 337 14.82 13.96 -6.48
N VAL A 338 15.86 14.34 -5.73
CA VAL A 338 17.15 13.64 -5.64
C VAL A 338 17.31 13.12 -4.22
N SER A 339 17.57 11.83 -4.05
CA SER A 339 17.72 11.24 -2.71
C SER A 339 18.52 9.94 -2.74
N MET A 340 19.29 9.69 -1.68
CA MET A 340 19.76 8.33 -1.36
C MET A 340 18.57 7.39 -1.13
N HIS A 341 18.69 6.14 -1.58
CA HIS A 341 17.71 5.08 -1.39
C HIS A 341 17.29 4.99 0.07
N GLY A 342 15.98 5.07 0.33
CA GLY A 342 15.44 4.99 1.67
C GLY A 342 13.96 5.34 1.76
N ALA A 343 13.39 5.17 2.94
CA ALA A 343 11.95 5.29 3.18
C ALA A 343 11.37 6.65 2.74
N GLN A 344 12.15 7.72 2.82
CA GLN A 344 11.74 9.08 2.49
C GLN A 344 11.38 9.28 1.01
N LEU A 345 11.90 8.44 0.10
CA LEU A 345 11.56 8.49 -1.33
C LEU A 345 10.09 8.17 -1.62
N ILE A 346 9.34 7.62 -0.66
CA ILE A 346 7.88 7.44 -0.80
C ILE A 346 7.16 8.78 -1.02
N THR A 347 7.75 9.90 -0.56
CA THR A 347 7.24 11.25 -0.82
C THR A 347 7.21 11.62 -2.31
N SER A 348 7.87 10.84 -3.18
CA SER A 348 7.70 10.95 -4.63
C SER A 348 6.24 10.80 -5.09
N LEU A 349 5.36 10.20 -4.27
CA LEU A 349 3.92 10.16 -4.54
C LEU A 349 3.26 11.55 -4.66
N PHE A 350 3.86 12.58 -4.05
CA PHE A 350 3.39 13.97 -4.10
C PHE A 350 3.94 14.75 -5.28
N LEU A 351 4.93 14.21 -6.01
CA LEU A 351 5.53 14.90 -7.14
C LEU A 351 4.52 15.17 -8.26
N PRO A 352 4.65 16.31 -8.95
CA PRO A 352 3.80 16.62 -10.08
C PRO A 352 4.07 15.66 -11.26
N ARG A 353 3.11 15.58 -12.19
CA ARG A 353 3.31 14.79 -13.41
C ARG A 353 4.50 15.34 -14.18
N GLY A 354 5.32 14.44 -14.72
CA GLY A 354 6.55 14.75 -15.45
C GLY A 354 7.71 15.18 -14.59
N ALA A 355 7.60 15.19 -13.26
CA ALA A 355 8.77 15.33 -12.41
C ALA A 355 9.70 14.12 -12.56
N ALA A 356 10.99 14.33 -12.28
CA ALA A 356 11.98 13.27 -12.23
C ALA A 356 12.24 12.80 -10.79
N VAL A 357 12.51 11.52 -10.62
CA VAL A 357 13.02 10.93 -9.37
C VAL A 357 14.41 10.40 -9.67
N MET A 358 15.42 10.99 -9.04
CA MET A 358 16.81 10.56 -9.10
C MET A 358 17.18 9.84 -7.80
N GLU A 359 17.22 8.52 -7.88
CA GLU A 359 17.51 7.65 -6.75
C GLU A 359 18.99 7.24 -6.72
N LEU A 360 19.68 7.48 -5.61
CA LEU A 360 21.10 7.16 -5.43
C LEU A 360 21.25 5.90 -4.58
N PHE A 361 22.09 4.97 -5.01
CA PHE A 361 22.37 3.72 -4.32
C PHE A 361 23.81 3.68 -3.80
N PRO A 362 24.03 3.25 -2.54
CA PRO A 362 25.37 3.01 -2.01
C PRO A 362 26.13 1.93 -2.78
N PHE A 363 27.42 1.78 -2.45
CA PHE A 363 28.26 0.75 -3.05
C PHE A 363 27.71 -0.66 -2.80
N ALA A 364 27.94 -1.57 -3.75
CA ALA A 364 27.44 -2.94 -3.76
C ALA A 364 25.89 -3.12 -3.80
N VAL A 365 25.09 -2.06 -3.70
CA VAL A 365 23.64 -2.15 -3.80
C VAL A 365 23.19 -2.03 -5.25
N ASN A 366 22.47 -3.04 -5.75
CA ASN A 366 22.03 -3.11 -7.14
C ASN A 366 20.64 -2.47 -7.35
N PRO A 367 20.52 -1.35 -8.10
CA PRO A 367 19.25 -0.67 -8.34
C PRO A 367 18.16 -1.52 -8.99
N GLU A 368 18.52 -2.59 -9.71
CA GLU A 368 17.56 -3.48 -10.38
C GLU A 368 16.94 -4.50 -9.43
N GLN A 369 17.48 -4.65 -8.20
CA GLN A 369 16.97 -5.61 -7.21
C GLN A 369 16.09 -4.95 -6.14
N TYR A 370 16.24 -3.65 -5.90
CA TYR A 370 15.53 -2.89 -4.86
C TYR A 370 14.72 -1.76 -5.51
N THR A 371 13.55 -2.09 -6.02
CA THR A 371 12.82 -1.24 -6.99
C THR A 371 11.46 -0.68 -6.52
N PRO A 372 11.21 -0.37 -5.22
CA PRO A 372 9.89 0.12 -4.79
C PRO A 372 9.50 1.44 -5.47
N TYR A 373 10.46 2.35 -5.65
CA TYR A 373 10.21 3.67 -6.24
C TYR A 373 10.24 3.65 -7.77
N LYS A 374 11.10 2.83 -8.38
CA LYS A 374 11.03 2.52 -9.82
C LYS A 374 9.66 1.96 -10.19
N THR A 375 9.12 1.05 -9.37
CA THR A 375 7.80 0.45 -9.56
C THR A 375 6.71 1.51 -9.43
N LEU A 376 6.74 2.32 -8.36
CA LEU A 376 5.81 3.43 -8.16
C LEU A 376 5.79 4.39 -9.35
N ALA A 377 6.96 4.87 -9.78
CA ALA A 377 7.10 5.80 -10.90
C ALA A 377 6.59 5.21 -12.23
N SER A 378 6.69 3.88 -12.39
CA SER A 378 6.25 3.14 -13.57
C SER A 378 4.76 2.77 -13.57
N LEU A 379 4.02 3.03 -12.48
CA LEU A 379 2.59 2.76 -12.44
C LEU A 379 1.85 3.58 -13.53
N PRO A 380 0.91 2.97 -14.28
CA PRO A 380 0.16 3.70 -15.31
C PRO A 380 -0.54 4.94 -14.74
N GLY A 381 -0.30 6.11 -15.33
CA GLY A 381 -0.87 7.39 -14.88
C GLY A 381 -0.15 8.07 -13.70
N MET A 382 0.93 7.45 -13.20
CA MET A 382 1.83 8.12 -12.25
C MET A 382 2.67 9.17 -12.97
N ASP A 383 3.11 8.88 -14.20
CA ASP A 383 3.80 9.83 -15.08
C ASP A 383 5.04 10.49 -14.43
N LEU A 384 5.82 9.73 -13.66
CA LEU A 384 7.11 10.17 -13.14
C LEU A 384 8.25 9.61 -13.98
N HIS A 385 9.34 10.37 -14.08
CA HIS A 385 10.54 9.93 -14.79
C HIS A 385 11.57 9.41 -13.80
N TYR A 386 11.77 8.09 -13.75
CA TYR A 386 12.69 7.47 -12.80
C TYR A 386 14.10 7.32 -13.38
N ILE A 387 15.10 7.71 -12.60
CA ILE A 387 16.53 7.56 -12.90
C ILE A 387 17.21 7.03 -11.65
N SER A 388 18.14 6.08 -11.80
CA SER A 388 18.94 5.55 -10.71
C SER A 388 20.43 5.72 -10.97
N TRP A 389 21.17 6.18 -9.97
CA TRP A 389 22.64 6.17 -9.95
C TRP A 389 23.14 5.24 -8.84
N ARG A 390 24.24 4.55 -9.09
CA ARG A 390 24.87 3.64 -8.13
C ARG A 390 26.31 4.08 -7.91
N ASN A 391 26.74 4.13 -6.66
CA ASN A 391 28.16 4.25 -6.37
C ASN A 391 28.89 2.96 -6.78
N THR A 392 29.80 3.06 -7.75
CA THR A 392 30.64 1.94 -8.22
C THR A 392 32.05 1.96 -7.63
N LYS A 393 32.39 3.01 -6.86
CA LYS A 393 33.71 3.24 -6.27
C LYS A 393 33.70 2.90 -4.78
N GLU A 394 34.48 1.92 -4.40
CA GLU A 394 34.59 1.49 -3.00
C GLU A 394 35.25 2.58 -2.14
N GLU A 395 36.23 3.29 -2.70
CA GLU A 395 36.92 4.43 -2.08
C GLU A 395 35.99 5.61 -1.72
N ASN A 396 34.82 5.68 -2.37
CA ASN A 396 33.79 6.70 -2.12
C ASN A 396 32.77 6.27 -1.04
N THR A 397 33.12 5.29 -0.23
CA THR A 397 32.19 4.66 0.73
C THR A 397 32.73 4.74 2.15
N ILE A 398 31.90 5.21 3.10
CA ILE A 398 32.18 5.11 4.54
C ILE A 398 31.25 4.07 5.15
N THR A 399 31.84 3.07 5.80
CA THR A 399 31.11 1.99 6.48
C THR A 399 31.20 2.14 7.99
N HIS A 400 30.23 1.54 8.71
CA HIS A 400 30.08 1.72 10.16
C HIS A 400 29.89 0.36 10.86
N PRO A 401 30.92 -0.51 10.89
CA PRO A 401 30.81 -1.88 11.37
C PRO A 401 30.47 -2.00 12.86
N ASP A 402 30.71 -0.94 13.63
CA ASP A 402 30.54 -0.82 15.08
C ASP A 402 29.14 -0.35 15.51
N ARG A 403 28.29 0.07 14.58
CA ARG A 403 26.88 0.44 14.87
C ARG A 403 26.06 -0.76 15.35
N PRO A 404 24.84 -0.53 15.88
CA PRO A 404 23.87 -1.60 16.07
C PRO A 404 23.60 -2.35 14.76
N TRP A 405 23.24 -3.64 14.86
CA TRP A 405 23.03 -4.47 13.67
C TRP A 405 21.86 -3.96 12.80
N GLU A 406 20.85 -3.34 13.39
CA GLU A 406 19.72 -2.73 12.65
C GLU A 406 20.17 -1.56 11.76
N GLN A 407 21.35 -0.98 12.04
CA GLN A 407 21.97 0.11 11.30
C GLN A 407 23.23 -0.34 10.54
N GLY A 408 23.37 -1.65 10.28
CA GLY A 408 24.42 -2.21 9.43
C GLY A 408 25.71 -2.58 10.14
N GLY A 409 25.79 -2.53 11.46
CA GLY A 409 26.97 -3.00 12.17
C GLY A 409 27.12 -4.52 12.13
N ILE A 410 28.37 -4.99 12.03
CA ILE A 410 28.73 -6.40 11.82
C ILE A 410 29.65 -6.97 12.91
N VAL A 411 30.04 -6.16 13.91
CA VAL A 411 30.94 -6.60 15.00
C VAL A 411 30.40 -7.80 15.78
N HIS A 412 29.09 -7.98 15.81
CA HIS A 412 28.41 -9.10 16.48
C HIS A 412 28.55 -10.45 15.74
N LEU A 413 29.05 -10.46 14.51
CA LEU A 413 29.23 -11.66 13.67
C LEU A 413 30.62 -12.28 13.88
N GLU A 414 30.78 -13.54 13.47
CA GLU A 414 32.09 -14.20 13.41
C GLU A 414 33.04 -13.48 12.46
N LYS A 415 34.35 -13.51 12.75
CA LYS A 415 35.36 -12.76 11.99
C LYS A 415 35.38 -13.15 10.51
N GLU A 416 35.20 -14.43 10.20
CA GLU A 416 35.15 -14.92 8.81
C GLU A 416 33.98 -14.30 8.04
N GLU A 417 32.81 -14.20 8.67
CA GLU A 417 31.62 -13.59 8.07
C GLU A 417 31.80 -12.08 7.90
N GLN A 418 32.41 -11.39 8.87
CA GLN A 418 32.77 -9.98 8.72
C GLN A 418 33.69 -9.77 7.52
N GLN A 419 34.73 -10.59 7.36
CA GLN A 419 35.65 -10.49 6.21
C GLN A 419 34.95 -10.79 4.89
N ARG A 420 34.05 -11.78 4.85
CA ARG A 420 33.22 -12.09 3.67
C ARG A 420 32.36 -10.89 3.27
N ILE A 421 31.68 -10.27 4.23
CA ILE A 421 30.83 -9.10 4.01
C ILE A 421 31.67 -7.92 3.53
N LEU A 422 32.81 -7.63 4.17
CA LEU A 422 33.70 -6.53 3.79
C LEU A 422 34.23 -6.68 2.36
N ALA A 423 34.57 -7.91 1.94
CA ALA A 423 35.09 -8.19 0.61
C ALA A 423 34.02 -8.19 -0.51
N SER A 424 32.73 -8.12 -0.17
CA SER A 424 31.65 -8.24 -1.17
C SER A 424 31.52 -7.00 -2.06
N LYS A 425 31.15 -7.20 -3.33
CA LYS A 425 31.02 -6.11 -4.32
C LYS A 425 29.62 -5.97 -4.91
N ASP A 426 28.74 -6.91 -4.61
CA ASP A 426 27.33 -6.88 -4.95
C ASP A 426 26.57 -7.66 -3.88
N VAL A 427 25.46 -7.11 -3.39
CA VAL A 427 24.59 -7.81 -2.44
C VAL A 427 23.77 -8.85 -3.20
N PRO A 428 23.89 -10.15 -2.89
CA PRO A 428 23.08 -11.16 -3.52
C PRO A 428 21.60 -11.01 -3.14
N ARG A 429 20.72 -11.52 -4.01
CA ARG A 429 19.30 -11.65 -3.69
C ARG A 429 19.14 -12.43 -2.39
N HIS A 430 18.34 -11.88 -1.49
CA HIS A 430 18.13 -12.42 -0.16
C HIS A 430 16.67 -12.28 0.25
N LEU A 431 16.28 -13.06 1.26
CA LEU A 431 15.00 -12.89 1.93
C LEU A 431 15.11 -11.79 2.98
N CYS A 432 13.98 -11.14 3.25
CA CYS A 432 13.84 -10.15 4.30
C CYS A 432 14.14 -10.74 5.68
N CYS A 433 14.46 -9.98 6.72
CA CYS A 433 14.78 -8.54 6.78
C CYS A 433 16.09 -8.29 7.55
N ARG A 434 16.80 -9.38 7.87
CA ARG A 434 17.93 -9.40 8.81
C ARG A 434 19.21 -9.88 8.13
N ASN A 435 19.29 -9.79 6.81
CA ASN A 435 20.49 -10.15 6.08
C ASN A 435 21.60 -9.14 6.45
N PRO A 436 22.69 -9.58 7.12
CA PRO A 436 23.70 -8.65 7.63
C PRO A 436 24.49 -7.96 6.52
N GLU A 437 24.72 -8.63 5.39
CA GLU A 437 25.40 -8.06 4.24
C GLU A 437 24.59 -6.93 3.61
N TRP A 438 23.28 -7.14 3.42
CA TRP A 438 22.36 -6.10 2.98
C TRP A 438 22.37 -4.89 3.91
N LEU A 439 22.21 -5.11 5.22
CA LEU A 439 22.20 -4.03 6.20
C LEU A 439 23.53 -3.27 6.20
N PHE A 440 24.66 -3.99 6.16
CA PHE A 440 25.99 -3.40 6.07
C PHE A 440 26.18 -2.53 4.83
N ARG A 441 25.69 -2.98 3.66
CA ARG A 441 25.84 -2.26 2.38
C ARG A 441 24.85 -1.11 2.23
N ILE A 442 23.60 -1.26 2.68
CA ILE A 442 22.59 -0.22 2.49
C ILE A 442 22.78 0.97 3.43
N TYR A 443 23.35 0.79 4.63
CA TYR A 443 23.54 1.87 5.62
C TYR A 443 24.85 2.65 5.47
N GLN A 444 25.60 2.43 4.39
CA GLN A 444 26.84 3.13 4.10
C GLN A 444 26.60 4.59 3.74
N ASP A 445 27.53 5.46 4.12
CA ASP A 445 27.56 6.85 3.65
C ASP A 445 28.36 6.90 2.34
N THR A 446 27.99 7.82 1.46
CA THR A 446 28.48 7.86 0.07
C THR A 446 29.02 9.23 -0.29
N LEU A 447 30.25 9.25 -0.80
CA LEU A 447 30.80 10.39 -1.53
C LEU A 447 30.36 10.29 -2.99
N VAL A 448 29.48 11.18 -3.43
CA VAL A 448 28.92 11.11 -4.78
C VAL A 448 29.96 11.57 -5.79
N ASP A 449 30.26 10.70 -6.76
CA ASP A 449 31.09 11.06 -7.91
C ASP A 449 30.29 11.97 -8.84
N ILE A 450 30.48 13.29 -8.69
CA ILE A 450 29.68 14.31 -9.40
C ILE A 450 29.72 14.13 -10.93
N PRO A 451 30.88 13.87 -11.60
CA PRO A 451 30.90 13.64 -13.03
C PRO A 451 30.05 12.43 -13.47
N SER A 452 30.22 11.29 -12.81
CA SER A 452 29.42 10.07 -13.09
C SER A 452 27.94 10.30 -12.82
N PHE A 453 27.61 10.99 -11.72
CA PHE A 453 26.23 11.33 -11.36
C PHE A 453 25.57 12.19 -12.44
N LEU A 454 26.22 13.27 -12.86
CA LEU A 454 25.70 14.16 -13.90
C LEU A 454 25.59 13.45 -15.25
N GLU A 455 26.52 12.57 -15.60
CA GLU A 455 26.44 11.78 -16.83
C GLU A 455 25.18 10.91 -16.86
N VAL A 456 24.94 10.13 -15.80
CA VAL A 456 23.74 9.29 -15.66
C VAL A 456 22.47 10.14 -15.67
N LEU A 457 22.47 11.26 -14.97
CA LEU A 457 21.31 12.15 -14.89
C LEU A 457 21.00 12.79 -16.25
N LYS A 458 21.99 13.28 -16.98
CA LYS A 458 21.81 13.85 -18.32
C LYS A 458 21.28 12.80 -19.30
N GLU A 459 21.87 11.62 -19.31
CA GLU A 459 21.44 10.53 -20.19
C GLU A 459 20.02 10.09 -19.85
N GLY A 460 19.73 9.90 -18.56
CA GLY A 460 18.39 9.61 -18.07
C GLY A 460 17.38 10.67 -18.52
N MET A 461 17.71 11.96 -18.40
CA MET A 461 16.81 13.05 -18.79
C MET A 461 16.54 13.13 -20.30
N LYS A 462 17.42 12.64 -21.18
CA LYS A 462 17.14 12.56 -22.64
C LYS A 462 15.99 11.61 -22.96
N THR A 463 15.80 10.57 -22.14
CA THR A 463 14.73 9.58 -22.31
C THR A 463 13.40 10.04 -21.72
N LYS A 464 13.37 11.21 -21.06
CA LYS A 464 12.17 11.78 -20.44
C LYS A 464 11.09 11.98 -21.51
N PRO A 465 9.96 11.25 -21.44
CA PRO A 465 8.92 11.40 -22.43
C PRO A 465 8.32 12.81 -22.33
N SER A 466 8.09 13.45 -23.49
CA SER A 466 7.33 14.70 -23.52
C SER A 466 5.95 14.41 -22.93
N LEU A 467 5.57 15.11 -21.86
CA LEU A 467 4.19 15.15 -21.37
C LEU A 467 3.32 15.81 -22.45
N LYS A 468 3.00 15.09 -23.52
CA LYS A 468 1.81 15.43 -24.29
C LYS A 468 0.69 15.37 -23.28
N LYS A 469 -0.12 16.43 -23.18
CA LYS A 469 -1.38 16.46 -22.40
C LYS A 469 -2.22 15.25 -22.83
N SER A 470 -1.95 14.07 -22.27
CA SER A 470 -2.75 12.90 -22.49
C SER A 470 -3.99 13.22 -21.69
N LYS A 471 -5.04 13.63 -22.39
CA LYS A 471 -6.37 13.59 -21.79
C LYS A 471 -6.49 12.19 -21.20
N PRO A 472 -6.91 12.03 -19.93
CA PRO A 472 -7.10 10.71 -19.35
C PRO A 472 -8.00 9.95 -20.33
N ALA A 473 -7.42 8.98 -21.02
CA ALA A 473 -8.16 8.21 -21.99
C ALA A 473 -9.05 7.32 -21.14
N SER A 474 -10.32 7.70 -20.99
CA SER A 474 -11.32 6.78 -20.49
C SER A 474 -11.35 5.61 -21.48
N THR A 475 -10.72 4.51 -21.12
CA THR A 475 -10.73 3.30 -21.93
C THR A 475 -12.14 2.72 -21.87
N VAL A 476 -12.90 2.90 -22.95
CA VAL A 476 -14.27 2.39 -23.06
C VAL A 476 -14.26 1.07 -23.82
N HIS A 477 -14.84 0.03 -23.20
CA HIS A 477 -14.94 -1.31 -23.80
C HIS A 477 -16.13 -1.42 -24.77
N PRO A 478 -16.07 -2.30 -25.78
CA PRO A 478 -17.23 -2.63 -26.61
C PRO A 478 -18.36 -3.20 -25.76
N GLY A 479 -19.61 -2.84 -26.08
CA GLY A 479 -20.77 -3.55 -25.56
C GLY A 479 -20.90 -4.95 -26.16
N ARG A 480 -21.89 -5.70 -25.68
CA ARG A 480 -22.26 -6.99 -26.27
C ARG A 480 -22.72 -6.80 -27.73
N VAL A 481 -22.35 -7.71 -28.62
CA VAL A 481 -22.97 -7.77 -29.96
C VAL A 481 -24.46 -8.09 -29.84
N ARG A 482 -25.27 -7.62 -30.78
CA ARG A 482 -26.73 -7.74 -30.71
C ARG A 482 -27.23 -8.74 -31.74
N GLU A 483 -28.33 -9.42 -31.41
CA GLU A 483 -29.04 -10.33 -32.32
C GLU A 483 -28.12 -11.30 -33.09
N PRO A 484 -27.29 -12.12 -32.41
CA PRO A 484 -26.53 -13.14 -33.10
C PRO A 484 -27.49 -14.16 -33.72
N GLN A 485 -27.32 -14.43 -35.00
CA GLN A 485 -28.08 -15.40 -35.77
C GLN A 485 -27.12 -16.41 -36.39
N CYS A 486 -27.52 -17.66 -36.37
CA CYS A 486 -26.77 -18.75 -36.95
C CYS A 486 -27.68 -19.52 -37.91
N GLN A 487 -27.16 -19.83 -39.09
CA GLN A 487 -27.86 -20.56 -40.14
C GLN A 487 -26.97 -21.69 -40.64
N THR A 488 -27.51 -22.89 -40.74
CA THR A 488 -26.82 -24.05 -41.30
C THR A 488 -27.30 -24.35 -42.70
N SER A 489 -26.39 -24.78 -43.55
CA SER A 489 -26.72 -25.36 -44.84
C SER A 489 -25.90 -26.64 -45.03
N VAL A 490 -26.59 -27.76 -45.26
CA VAL A 490 -25.97 -29.04 -45.59
C VAL A 490 -25.96 -29.17 -47.11
N GLN A 491 -24.78 -29.30 -47.72
CA GLN A 491 -24.65 -29.37 -49.18
C GLN A 491 -24.71 -30.82 -49.69
N ASN A 492 -24.25 -31.79 -48.88
CA ASN A 492 -24.24 -33.23 -49.13
C ASN A 492 -23.97 -33.98 -47.79
N THR A 493 -23.89 -35.32 -47.78
CA THR A 493 -23.79 -36.10 -46.52
C THR A 493 -22.51 -35.85 -45.70
N ASN A 494 -21.51 -35.20 -46.28
CA ASN A 494 -20.20 -34.99 -45.65
C ASN A 494 -19.81 -33.50 -45.47
N GLU A 495 -20.53 -32.54 -46.07
CA GLU A 495 -20.21 -31.12 -45.99
C GLU A 495 -21.38 -30.31 -45.42
N ALA A 496 -21.10 -29.63 -44.31
CA ALA A 496 -21.99 -28.65 -43.70
C ALA A 496 -21.30 -27.28 -43.64
N LYS A 497 -22.11 -26.22 -43.75
CA LYS A 497 -21.65 -24.84 -43.57
C LYS A 497 -22.46 -24.18 -42.47
N LEU A 498 -21.78 -23.42 -41.63
CA LEU A 498 -22.36 -22.64 -40.55
C LEU A 498 -22.15 -21.16 -40.85
N THR A 499 -23.23 -20.44 -41.12
CA THR A 499 -23.20 -18.98 -41.30
C THR A 499 -23.60 -18.32 -39.99
N VAL A 500 -22.71 -17.49 -39.45
CA VAL A 500 -22.93 -16.74 -38.21
C VAL A 500 -22.97 -15.26 -38.55
N SER A 501 -24.01 -14.55 -38.10
CA SER A 501 -24.16 -13.11 -38.30
C SER A 501 -24.64 -12.41 -37.03
N TRP A 502 -24.35 -11.12 -36.89
CA TRP A 502 -24.76 -10.33 -35.72
C TRP A 502 -24.83 -8.83 -36.05
N GLN A 503 -25.43 -8.07 -35.15
CA GLN A 503 -25.37 -6.61 -35.16
C GLN A 503 -24.27 -6.09 -34.24
N ILE A 504 -23.72 -4.92 -34.58
CA ILE A 504 -22.69 -4.25 -33.79
C ILE A 504 -23.19 -3.83 -32.39
N PRO A 505 -22.28 -3.68 -31.40
CA PRO A 505 -22.62 -3.11 -30.10
C PRO A 505 -23.18 -1.70 -30.23
N TRP A 506 -24.25 -1.41 -29.48
CA TRP A 506 -24.95 -0.12 -29.58
C TRP A 506 -24.09 1.08 -29.15
N ASN A 507 -23.06 0.87 -28.33
CA ASN A 507 -22.16 1.93 -27.87
C ASN A 507 -21.12 2.32 -28.93
N LEU A 508 -20.87 1.48 -29.94
CA LEU A 508 -19.90 1.76 -31.00
C LEU A 508 -20.21 3.07 -31.75
N LYS A 509 -21.50 3.41 -31.92
CA LYS A 509 -21.90 4.66 -32.61
C LYS A 509 -21.48 5.95 -31.88
N TYR A 510 -21.21 5.86 -30.57
CA TYR A 510 -20.78 7.01 -29.77
C TYR A 510 -19.26 7.06 -29.59
N LEU A 511 -18.53 6.07 -30.12
CA LEU A 511 -17.09 5.90 -29.90
C LEU A 511 -16.33 6.09 -31.20
N LYS A 512 -15.25 6.87 -31.13
CA LYS A 512 -14.30 7.03 -32.25
C LYS A 512 -13.30 5.89 -32.24
N VAL A 513 -13.71 4.72 -32.73
CA VAL A 513 -12.87 3.51 -32.80
C VAL A 513 -12.21 3.41 -34.18
N ARG A 514 -10.91 3.11 -34.22
CA ARG A 514 -10.15 2.98 -35.48
C ARG A 514 -10.30 1.61 -36.12
N GLU A 515 -10.32 0.57 -35.30
CA GLU A 515 -10.40 -0.82 -35.74
C GLU A 515 -11.40 -1.59 -34.90
N VAL A 516 -12.31 -2.29 -35.57
CA VAL A 516 -13.31 -3.16 -34.95
C VAL A 516 -13.14 -4.56 -35.52
N LYS A 517 -12.99 -5.54 -34.63
CA LYS A 517 -12.94 -6.97 -34.96
C LYS A 517 -13.94 -7.72 -34.09
N TYR A 518 -14.18 -8.98 -34.44
CA TYR A 518 -15.05 -9.87 -33.70
C TYR A 518 -14.34 -11.18 -33.45
N GLU A 519 -14.51 -11.72 -32.26
CA GLU A 519 -14.05 -13.05 -31.93
C GLU A 519 -15.26 -13.97 -31.82
N VAL A 520 -15.22 -15.06 -32.58
CA VAL A 520 -16.26 -16.07 -32.64
C VAL A 520 -15.70 -17.38 -32.10
N TRP A 521 -16.34 -17.93 -31.09
CA TRP A 521 -16.03 -19.27 -30.57
C TRP A 521 -17.12 -20.23 -31.03
N ILE A 522 -16.71 -21.37 -31.59
CA ILE A 522 -17.59 -22.44 -32.03
C ILE A 522 -17.20 -23.70 -31.27
N GLN A 523 -18.15 -24.28 -30.52
CA GLN A 523 -17.93 -25.48 -29.72
C GLN A 523 -18.97 -26.54 -30.09
N GLU A 524 -18.53 -27.77 -30.32
CA GLU A 524 -19.43 -28.92 -30.47
C GLU A 524 -20.09 -29.24 -29.12
N GLN A 525 -21.41 -29.42 -29.11
CA GLN A 525 -22.14 -29.67 -27.87
C GLN A 525 -21.71 -31.00 -27.24
N GLY A 526 -21.20 -30.94 -26.00
CA GLY A 526 -20.68 -32.10 -25.27
C GLY A 526 -19.16 -32.19 -25.25
N GLU A 527 -18.46 -31.42 -26.11
CA GLU A 527 -17.01 -31.29 -26.08
C GLU A 527 -16.57 -30.14 -25.17
N ASN A 528 -15.36 -30.23 -24.61
CA ASN A 528 -14.76 -29.16 -23.79
C ASN A 528 -13.86 -28.22 -24.59
N THR A 529 -13.61 -28.53 -25.86
CA THR A 529 -12.75 -27.75 -26.75
C THR A 529 -13.59 -26.85 -27.66
N TYR A 530 -13.08 -25.67 -27.97
CA TYR A 530 -13.73 -24.71 -28.86
C TYR A 530 -12.74 -24.23 -29.94
N MET A 531 -13.29 -23.76 -31.05
CA MET A 531 -12.55 -23.21 -32.18
C MET A 531 -12.71 -21.69 -32.19
N PRO A 532 -11.66 -20.92 -31.86
CA PRO A 532 -11.71 -19.46 -31.87
C PRO A 532 -11.33 -18.89 -33.25
N TYR A 533 -12.10 -17.90 -33.72
CA TYR A 533 -11.87 -17.19 -34.97
C TYR A 533 -11.91 -15.68 -34.76
N ILE A 534 -11.01 -14.93 -35.40
CA ILE A 534 -11.02 -13.46 -35.42
C ILE A 534 -11.49 -12.98 -36.79
N LEU A 535 -12.62 -12.29 -36.83
CA LEU A 535 -13.29 -11.84 -38.05
C LEU A 535 -13.36 -10.31 -38.13
N PRO A 536 -13.15 -9.71 -39.31
CA PRO A 536 -13.28 -8.26 -39.50
C PRO A 536 -14.73 -7.81 -39.77
N GLN A 537 -15.64 -8.75 -40.03
CA GLN A 537 -16.99 -8.49 -40.52
C GLN A 537 -18.04 -9.18 -39.65
N GLN A 538 -19.28 -8.68 -39.70
CA GLN A 538 -20.38 -9.14 -38.85
C GLN A 538 -21.14 -10.36 -39.37
N ASN A 539 -20.66 -10.98 -40.46
CA ASN A 539 -21.25 -12.16 -41.07
C ASN A 539 -20.13 -13.03 -41.68
N TYR A 540 -20.11 -14.31 -41.36
CA TYR A 540 -19.13 -15.23 -41.91
C TYR A 540 -19.68 -16.66 -41.99
N THR A 541 -19.31 -17.37 -43.06
CA THR A 541 -19.68 -18.77 -43.28
C THR A 541 -18.48 -19.66 -43.07
N PHE A 542 -18.56 -20.50 -42.04
CA PHE A 542 -17.58 -21.53 -41.71
C PHE A 542 -17.90 -22.81 -42.48
N SER A 543 -16.95 -23.32 -43.24
CA SER A 543 -17.05 -24.60 -43.96
C SER A 543 -16.05 -25.65 -43.47
N GLU A 544 -14.95 -25.22 -42.86
CA GLU A 544 -13.93 -26.10 -42.32
C GLU A 544 -14.30 -26.53 -40.90
N ASN A 545 -14.12 -27.82 -40.59
CA ASN A 545 -14.39 -28.42 -39.27
C ASN A 545 -15.86 -28.32 -38.79
N ILE A 546 -16.79 -28.08 -39.71
CA ILE A 546 -18.24 -28.12 -39.45
C ILE A 546 -18.79 -29.46 -39.93
N LYS A 547 -19.28 -30.26 -38.99
CA LYS A 547 -19.85 -31.58 -39.25
C LYS A 547 -21.36 -31.47 -39.52
N PRO A 548 -21.90 -32.27 -40.45
CA PRO A 548 -23.34 -32.34 -40.65
C PRO A 548 -24.02 -33.01 -39.44
N PHE A 549 -25.24 -32.56 -39.12
CA PHE A 549 -26.06 -33.09 -38.01
C PHE A 549 -25.41 -32.97 -36.62
N THR A 550 -24.53 -32.00 -36.44
CA THR A 550 -23.85 -31.72 -35.17
C THR A 550 -24.31 -30.38 -34.61
N THR A 551 -24.67 -30.38 -33.33
CA THR A 551 -25.07 -29.14 -32.63
C THR A 551 -23.84 -28.37 -32.17
N TYR A 552 -23.81 -27.08 -32.53
CA TYR A 552 -22.77 -26.16 -32.13
C TYR A 552 -23.31 -25.08 -31.19
N LEU A 553 -22.49 -24.74 -30.20
CA LEU A 553 -22.63 -23.56 -29.36
C LEU A 553 -21.74 -22.47 -29.92
N VAL A 554 -22.33 -21.31 -30.19
CA VAL A 554 -21.62 -20.17 -30.78
C VAL A 554 -21.67 -18.97 -29.85
N TRP A 555 -20.50 -18.36 -29.61
CA TRP A 555 -20.35 -17.09 -28.92
C TRP A 555 -19.64 -16.08 -29.80
N VAL A 556 -20.10 -14.83 -29.72
CA VAL A 556 -19.47 -13.73 -30.46
C VAL A 556 -19.21 -12.57 -29.51
N ARG A 557 -17.99 -12.01 -29.53
CA ARG A 557 -17.68 -10.73 -28.86
C ARG A 557 -17.03 -9.74 -29.80
N CYS A 558 -17.18 -8.46 -29.49
CA CYS A 558 -16.55 -7.38 -30.24
C CYS A 558 -15.20 -7.00 -29.60
N ILE A 559 -14.25 -6.53 -30.43
CA ILE A 559 -12.91 -6.10 -30.05
C ILE A 559 -12.65 -4.72 -30.66
N PHE A 560 -12.29 -3.73 -29.84
CA PHE A 560 -11.80 -2.43 -30.31
C PHE A 560 -10.28 -2.37 -30.29
N ASN A 561 -9.69 -1.73 -31.32
CA ASN A 561 -8.28 -1.36 -31.40
C ASN A 561 -7.34 -2.51 -30.95
N LYS A 562 -7.66 -3.74 -31.40
CA LYS A 562 -6.94 -5.00 -31.17
C LYS A 562 -7.07 -5.64 -29.79
N ASN A 563 -7.19 -4.87 -28.70
CA ASN A 563 -7.03 -5.42 -27.34
C ASN A 563 -8.22 -5.18 -26.40
N LEU A 564 -9.17 -4.30 -26.75
CA LEU A 564 -10.30 -3.98 -25.87
C LEU A 564 -11.47 -4.91 -26.15
N LEU A 565 -11.62 -5.93 -25.31
CA LEU A 565 -12.63 -6.96 -25.44
C LEU A 565 -13.96 -6.49 -24.85
N GLY A 566 -15.04 -6.73 -25.58
CA GLY A 566 -16.41 -6.67 -25.08
C GLY A 566 -16.87 -8.02 -24.54
N PRO A 567 -18.04 -8.07 -23.88
CA PRO A 567 -18.61 -9.32 -23.42
C PRO A 567 -19.09 -10.18 -24.60
N PHE A 568 -19.05 -11.50 -24.41
CA PHE A 568 -19.69 -12.43 -25.34
C PHE A 568 -21.21 -12.24 -25.39
N SER A 569 -21.78 -12.55 -26.56
CA SER A 569 -23.21 -12.72 -26.75
C SER A 569 -23.77 -13.86 -25.93
N ALA A 570 -25.10 -13.91 -25.79
CA ALA A 570 -25.76 -15.13 -25.34
C ALA A 570 -25.40 -16.29 -26.29
N VAL A 571 -25.32 -17.49 -25.72
CA VAL A 571 -25.09 -18.74 -26.48
C VAL A 571 -26.22 -18.91 -27.48
N GLN A 572 -25.89 -19.12 -28.75
CA GLN A 572 -26.86 -19.60 -29.74
C GLN A 572 -26.71 -21.11 -29.88
N HIS A 573 -27.80 -21.85 -29.69
CA HIS A 573 -27.88 -23.29 -29.93
C HIS A 573 -28.34 -23.53 -31.35
N LEU A 574 -27.61 -24.37 -32.10
CA LEU A 574 -28.07 -24.85 -33.40
C LEU A 574 -28.27 -26.35 -33.41
N LEU A 575 -29.48 -26.81 -33.73
CA LEU A 575 -29.76 -28.20 -34.05
C LEU A 575 -29.30 -28.55 -35.47
#